data_AF-A9WLX3-F1
#
_entry.id   AF-A9WLX3-F1
#
_cell.length_a   1.000
_cell.length_b   1.000
_cell.length_c   1.000
_cell.angle_alpha   90.00
_cell.angle_beta   90.00
_cell.angle_gamma   90.00
#
_symmetry.space_group_name_H-M   'P 1'
#
loop_
_entity.id
_entity.type
_entity.pdbx_description
1 polymer ?
#
loop_
_entity_poly.entity_id
_entity_poly.type
_entity_poly.pdbx_seq_one_letter_code
_entity_poly.pdbx_strand_id
1 'polypeptide(L)'
;MLVTRLAYTQGVSSSEPRQNSDSTDPLCKKRVLTPETVVVSAGRPQREHDAAVNPPIVLSSTFHGTGEVHDGDRAYGRYSNPSWDPFQDALAQLEGSELPGLLFSSGLAAAAAALDLVRPGGVLVMPRHAYQGVLVMAAELAERGQFELRLVDVAETNAVIDDLSGVDLLWLESPTNPLLEVAEIAKLVQAAKAANQAAIVVVDNTFATPLLQQPLNLGADVVLHSVTKYLAGHSDVVLGALVTGNEKLRSQLLHYRSIQGGIAGPFESWLALRGLRTLSVRI
;
A
#
# COMPACT_ATOMS: atom_id res chain seq x y z
N MET A 1 20.62 27.12 12.53
CA MET A 1 20.68 28.06 13.67
C MET A 1 21.17 27.26 14.87
N LEU A 2 22.45 27.40 15.23
CA LEU A 2 23.06 26.74 16.39
C LEU A 2 22.68 27.53 17.66
N VAL A 3 22.13 26.84 18.67
CA VAL A 3 22.21 27.30 20.06
C VAL A 3 22.57 26.10 20.93
N THR A 4 23.66 26.26 21.67
CA THR A 4 24.35 25.28 22.50
C THR A 4 23.78 25.28 23.93
N ARG A 5 23.59 24.08 24.48
CA ARG A 5 23.53 23.64 25.91
C ARG A 5 23.01 24.60 27.00
N LEU A 6 22.05 24.08 27.77
CA LEU A 6 22.00 24.27 29.24
C LEU A 6 21.99 22.88 29.90
N ALA A 7 22.94 22.68 30.82
CA ALA A 7 23.10 21.48 31.62
C ALA A 7 22.16 21.54 32.83
N TYR A 8 21.45 20.46 33.12
CA TYR A 8 20.86 20.19 34.43
C TYR A 8 21.64 19.03 35.05
N THR A 9 22.16 19.23 36.24
CA THR A 9 22.82 18.19 37.04
C THR A 9 21.99 17.90 38.29
N GLN A 10 21.99 16.61 38.62
CA GLN A 10 21.79 15.96 39.93
C GLN A 10 20.41 15.34 40.21
N GLY A 11 20.48 14.04 40.53
CA GLY A 11 19.39 13.18 40.98
C GLY A 11 19.65 11.69 40.70
N VAL A 12 20.83 11.17 41.05
CA VAL A 12 21.14 9.73 40.94
C VAL A 12 20.39 8.99 42.05
N SER A 13 19.47 8.10 41.68
CA SER A 13 18.98 7.04 42.55
C SER A 13 19.18 5.71 41.82
N SER A 14 20.16 4.95 42.30
CA SER A 14 20.48 3.60 41.86
C SER A 14 19.34 2.63 42.19
N SER A 15 18.78 1.98 41.17
CA SER A 15 18.07 0.71 41.34
C SER A 15 18.65 -0.29 40.34
N GLU A 16 19.06 -1.44 40.85
CA GLU A 16 19.78 -2.49 40.15
C GLU A 16 19.02 -3.04 38.93
N PRO A 17 19.71 -3.48 37.87
CA PRO A 17 19.07 -4.09 36.71
C PRO A 17 18.51 -5.47 37.09
N ARG A 18 17.18 -5.63 37.02
CA ARG A 18 16.57 -6.96 37.01
C ARG A 18 17.02 -7.67 35.73
N GLN A 19 17.77 -8.75 35.92
CA GLN A 19 18.12 -9.70 34.88
C GLN A 19 16.82 -10.22 34.24
N ASN A 20 16.63 -9.97 32.94
CA ASN A 20 15.57 -10.60 32.17
C ASN A 20 15.94 -12.08 32.03
N SER A 21 15.33 -12.91 32.85
CA SER A 21 15.28 -14.36 32.66
C SER A 21 14.57 -14.66 31.34
N ASP A 22 15.19 -15.49 30.51
CA ASP A 22 14.60 -16.09 29.31
C ASP A 22 13.18 -16.58 29.60
N SER A 23 12.19 -15.88 29.03
CA SER A 23 10.79 -16.27 29.12
C SER A 23 10.55 -17.50 28.25
N THR A 24 10.55 -18.67 28.88
CA THR A 24 10.13 -19.96 28.32
C THR A 24 8.61 -20.15 28.45
N ASP A 25 7.82 -19.10 28.18
CA ASP A 25 6.36 -19.18 28.23
C ASP A 25 5.82 -19.96 27.01
N PRO A 26 5.22 -21.15 27.21
CA PRO A 26 4.65 -21.96 26.12
C PRO A 26 3.43 -21.30 25.44
N LEU A 27 2.93 -20.16 25.93
CA LEU A 27 1.90 -19.34 25.28
C LEU A 27 2.45 -18.36 24.24
N CYS A 28 3.78 -18.22 24.12
CA CYS A 28 4.43 -17.34 23.14
C CYS A 28 4.56 -18.02 21.75
N LYS A 29 3.48 -18.63 21.26
CA LYS A 29 3.34 -18.82 19.81
C LYS A 29 2.93 -17.48 19.24
N LYS A 30 3.61 -16.97 18.20
CA LYS A 30 3.18 -15.77 17.44
C LYS A 30 1.69 -15.93 17.11
N ARG A 31 0.84 -15.26 17.89
CA ARG A 31 -0.61 -15.42 17.75
C ARG A 31 -0.99 -14.67 16.49
N VAL A 32 -1.42 -15.41 15.46
CA VAL A 32 -1.95 -14.79 14.25
C VAL A 32 -3.19 -14.00 14.67
N LEU A 33 -3.12 -12.67 14.54
CA LEU A 33 -4.23 -11.79 14.89
C LEU A 33 -5.32 -11.93 13.83
N THR A 34 -6.59 -11.86 14.25
CA THR A 34 -7.69 -11.79 13.29
C THR A 34 -7.67 -10.43 12.58
N PRO A 35 -8.17 -10.32 11.33
CA PRO A 35 -8.23 -9.04 10.62
C PRO A 35 -8.94 -7.93 11.41
N GLU A 36 -10.00 -8.25 12.17
CA GLU A 36 -10.72 -7.30 13.02
C GLU A 36 -9.86 -6.80 14.19
N THR A 37 -8.97 -7.65 14.70
CA THR A 37 -7.99 -7.24 15.70
C THR A 37 -6.91 -6.35 15.06
N VAL A 38 -6.46 -6.70 13.87
CA VAL A 38 -5.45 -5.94 13.11
C VAL A 38 -5.92 -4.52 12.83
N VAL A 39 -7.12 -4.32 12.30
CA VAL A 39 -7.63 -2.96 11.96
C VAL A 39 -7.62 -2.01 13.15
N VAL A 40 -7.79 -2.51 14.38
CA VAL A 40 -7.80 -1.69 15.62
C VAL A 40 -6.41 -1.51 16.23
N SER A 41 -5.56 -2.53 16.15
CA SER A 41 -4.30 -2.62 16.92
C SER A 41 -3.04 -2.28 16.12
N ALA A 42 -3.06 -2.45 14.80
CA ALA A 42 -1.93 -2.13 13.93
C ALA A 42 -1.65 -0.63 13.86
N GLY A 43 -0.40 -0.28 13.52
CA GLY A 43 0.05 1.11 13.43
C GLY A 43 0.05 1.86 14.78
N ARG A 44 0.02 1.15 15.92
CA ARG A 44 0.16 1.77 17.24
C ARG A 44 1.63 1.84 17.66
N PRO A 45 2.05 2.91 18.36
CA PRO A 45 3.38 2.97 18.96
C PRO A 45 3.63 1.82 19.94
N GLN A 46 4.91 1.60 20.26
CA GLN A 46 5.32 0.67 21.31
C GLN A 46 4.69 1.06 22.65
N ARG A 47 4.28 0.05 23.44
CA ARG A 47 3.66 0.25 24.75
C ARG A 47 4.74 0.53 25.80
N GLU A 48 5.07 1.80 25.97
CA GLU A 48 6.01 2.29 26.98
C GLU A 48 5.28 3.19 27.99
N HIS A 49 5.89 3.39 29.17
CA HIS A 49 5.34 4.28 30.20
C HIS A 49 5.14 5.69 29.63
N ASP A 50 3.94 6.27 29.81
CA ASP A 50 3.52 7.58 29.28
C ASP A 50 3.57 7.76 27.74
N ALA A 51 3.77 6.69 26.97
CA ALA A 51 3.71 6.77 25.51
C ALA A 51 2.28 7.00 25.01
N ALA A 52 2.15 7.77 23.92
CA ALA A 52 0.87 8.00 23.29
C ALA A 52 0.29 6.70 22.72
N VAL A 53 -1.01 6.48 22.94
CA VAL A 53 -1.74 5.30 22.44
C VAL A 53 -1.94 5.34 20.91
N ASN A 54 -1.87 6.54 20.32
CA ASN A 54 -1.98 6.78 18.88
C ASN A 54 -0.68 7.42 18.35
N PRO A 55 -0.29 7.13 17.11
CA PRO A 55 0.88 7.77 16.52
C PRO A 55 0.66 9.28 16.39
N PRO A 56 1.72 10.09 16.56
CA PRO A 56 1.67 11.53 16.35
C PRO A 56 1.55 11.88 14.87
N ILE A 57 1.17 13.13 14.59
CA ILE A 57 1.24 13.70 13.24
C ILE A 57 2.55 14.48 13.12
N VAL A 58 3.42 14.08 12.19
CA VAL A 58 4.73 14.69 11.97
C VAL A 58 4.68 15.60 10.75
N LEU A 59 4.52 16.90 11.00
CA LEU A 59 4.46 17.97 10.00
C LEU A 59 5.85 18.52 9.67
N SER A 60 6.81 17.65 9.37
CA SER A 60 8.15 18.06 8.96
C SER A 60 8.40 17.74 7.48
N SER A 61 8.96 18.71 6.77
CA SER A 61 9.42 18.53 5.38
C SER A 61 10.84 18.00 5.28
N THR A 62 11.65 18.16 6.33
CA THR A 62 13.06 17.76 6.36
C THR A 62 13.42 17.16 7.72
N PHE A 63 14.46 16.34 7.76
CA PHE A 63 14.93 15.69 8.97
C PHE A 63 16.42 16.00 9.18
N HIS A 64 16.87 16.05 10.43
CA HIS A 64 18.27 16.30 10.74
C HIS A 64 19.15 15.14 10.20
N GLY A 65 20.03 15.44 9.25
CA GLY A 65 21.11 14.54 8.84
C GLY A 65 22.32 14.69 9.75
N THR A 66 22.99 13.58 10.08
CA THR A 66 24.22 13.56 10.89
C THR A 66 25.44 13.04 10.14
N GLY A 67 25.31 12.82 8.83
CA GLY A 67 26.36 12.25 7.97
C GLY A 67 25.87 12.06 6.54
N GLU A 68 26.45 11.08 5.84
CA GLU A 68 25.97 10.61 4.54
C GLU A 68 24.54 10.06 4.64
N VAL A 69 23.80 10.13 3.53
CA VAL A 69 22.43 9.59 3.44
C VAL A 69 22.53 8.13 3.02
N HIS A 70 21.92 7.25 3.81
CA HIS A 70 21.86 5.82 3.54
C HIS A 70 20.45 5.39 3.11
N ASP A 71 20.36 4.21 2.49
CA ASP A 71 19.07 3.62 2.15
C ASP A 71 18.24 3.40 3.43
N GLY A 72 16.99 3.89 3.40
CA GLY A 72 16.09 3.87 4.55
C GLY A 72 16.10 5.16 5.38
N ASP A 73 17.07 6.05 5.17
CA ASP A 73 17.02 7.38 5.78
C ASP A 73 15.84 8.17 5.25
N ARG A 74 15.19 8.91 6.14
CA ARG A 74 14.05 9.73 5.75
C ARG A 74 14.48 10.88 4.85
N ALA A 75 15.57 11.55 5.22
CA ALA A 75 16.20 12.73 4.61
C ALA A 75 15.24 13.91 4.33
N TYR A 76 14.19 13.67 3.53
CA TYR A 76 13.23 14.64 3.05
C TYR A 76 11.82 14.04 3.00
N GLY A 77 10.82 14.84 3.39
CA GLY A 77 9.43 14.41 3.60
C GLY A 77 8.69 13.87 2.36
N ARG A 78 9.27 14.02 1.16
CA ARG A 78 8.75 13.41 -0.08
C ARG A 78 9.18 11.94 -0.24
N TYR A 79 10.28 11.53 0.38
CA TYR A 79 10.77 10.15 0.31
C TYR A 79 10.09 9.28 1.39
N SER A 80 9.96 9.83 2.59
CA SER A 80 9.37 9.17 3.75
C SER A 80 8.85 10.19 4.77
N ASN A 81 7.77 9.84 5.48
CA ASN A 81 7.24 10.64 6.58
C ASN A 81 6.74 9.70 7.72
N PRO A 82 7.10 9.94 8.99
CA PRO A 82 6.68 9.09 10.11
C PRO A 82 5.16 8.94 10.28
N SER A 83 4.37 9.88 9.75
CA SER A 83 2.91 9.81 9.82
C SER A 83 2.32 8.77 8.86
N TRP A 84 3.06 8.40 7.80
CA TRP A 84 2.62 7.41 6.82
C TRP A 84 2.80 5.98 7.31
N ASP A 85 3.90 5.72 8.02
CA ASP A 85 4.35 4.36 8.39
C ASP A 85 3.24 3.56 9.10
N PRO A 86 2.56 4.09 10.14
CA PRO A 86 1.48 3.37 10.82
C PRO A 86 0.37 2.83 9.90
N PHE A 87 -0.06 3.62 8.92
CA PHE A 87 -1.10 3.19 7.98
C PHE A 87 -0.54 2.22 6.93
N GLN A 88 0.66 2.50 6.41
CA GLN A 88 1.33 1.63 5.45
C GLN A 88 1.59 0.23 6.01
N ASP A 89 1.99 0.13 7.28
CA ASP A 89 2.21 -1.12 8.00
C ASP A 89 0.89 -1.86 8.26
N ALA A 90 -0.13 -1.14 8.74
CA ALA A 90 -1.45 -1.72 8.98
C ALA A 90 -2.08 -2.28 7.70
N LEU A 91 -2.00 -1.53 6.60
CA LEU A 91 -2.53 -1.97 5.30
C LEU A 91 -1.73 -3.17 4.74
N ALA A 92 -0.41 -3.16 4.87
CA ALA A 92 0.42 -4.29 4.48
C ALA A 92 0.04 -5.57 5.22
N GLN A 93 -0.12 -5.48 6.55
CA GLN A 93 -0.54 -6.62 7.37
C GLN A 93 -1.92 -7.15 6.96
N LEU A 94 -2.86 -6.26 6.64
CA LEU A 94 -4.20 -6.65 6.21
C LEU A 94 -4.21 -7.31 4.83
N GLU A 95 -3.34 -6.89 3.91
CA GLU A 95 -3.17 -7.52 2.59
C GLU A 95 -2.28 -8.76 2.60
N GLY A 96 -1.66 -9.10 3.74
CA GLY A 96 -0.75 -10.24 3.85
C GLY A 96 0.67 -9.98 3.31
N SER A 97 1.07 -8.71 3.20
CA SER A 97 2.42 -8.31 2.79
C SER A 97 3.36 -8.14 3.99
N GLU A 98 4.59 -8.64 3.87
CA GLU A 98 5.68 -8.34 4.82
C GLU A 98 6.30 -6.96 4.58
N LEU A 99 6.15 -6.42 3.36
CA LEU A 99 6.63 -5.10 3.01
C LEU A 99 5.56 -4.04 3.26
N PRO A 100 5.92 -2.87 3.82
CA PRO A 100 4.96 -1.81 4.08
C PRO A 100 4.36 -1.28 2.78
N GLY A 101 3.07 -0.93 2.82
CA GLY A 101 2.39 -0.30 1.70
C GLY A 101 3.04 1.03 1.31
N LEU A 102 2.67 1.54 0.14
CA LEU A 102 3.08 2.85 -0.35
C LEU A 102 1.84 3.73 -0.44
N LEU A 103 1.79 4.76 0.40
CA LEU A 103 0.73 5.77 0.36
C LEU A 103 0.98 6.81 -0.74
N PHE A 104 -0.09 7.20 -1.44
CA PHE A 104 -0.12 8.18 -2.54
C PHE A 104 -1.17 9.26 -2.28
N SER A 105 -1.04 10.40 -2.97
CA SER A 105 -1.98 11.53 -2.88
C SER A 105 -3.41 11.22 -3.32
N SER A 106 -3.63 10.16 -4.09
CA SER A 106 -4.95 9.68 -4.51
C SER A 106 -4.88 8.27 -5.08
N GLY A 107 -6.02 7.60 -5.24
CA GLY A 107 -6.11 6.34 -5.99
C GLY A 107 -5.58 6.46 -7.43
N LEU A 108 -5.75 7.62 -8.07
CA LEU A 108 -5.21 7.86 -9.42
C LEU A 108 -3.69 8.07 -9.43
N ALA A 109 -3.11 8.66 -8.39
CA ALA A 109 -1.66 8.75 -8.26
C ALA A 109 -1.03 7.37 -8.04
N ALA A 110 -1.70 6.50 -7.28
CA ALA A 110 -1.32 5.09 -7.17
C ALA A 110 -1.48 4.35 -8.50
N ALA A 111 -2.57 4.57 -9.23
CA ALA A 111 -2.81 3.95 -10.53
C ALA A 111 -1.77 4.38 -11.58
N ALA A 112 -1.41 5.66 -11.61
CA ALA A 112 -0.36 6.17 -12.50
C ALA A 112 0.98 5.46 -12.25
N ALA A 113 1.35 5.23 -10.99
CA ALA A 113 2.55 4.49 -10.63
C ALA A 113 2.48 3.01 -11.05
N ALA A 114 1.31 2.38 -10.92
CA ALA A 114 1.10 1.00 -11.35
C ALA A 114 1.11 0.86 -12.88
N LEU A 115 0.54 1.81 -13.62
CA LEU A 115 0.57 1.83 -15.09
C LEU A 115 1.98 2.11 -15.64
N ASP A 116 2.83 2.84 -14.91
CA ASP A 116 4.24 3.06 -15.27
C ASP A 116 5.08 1.77 -15.22
N LEU A 117 4.57 0.70 -14.60
CA LEU A 117 5.20 -0.62 -14.64
C LEU A 117 5.07 -1.30 -16.01
N VAL A 118 4.15 -0.85 -16.86
CA VAL A 118 4.07 -1.33 -18.24
C VAL A 118 5.30 -0.84 -18.98
N ARG A 119 6.08 -1.77 -19.55
CA ARG A 119 7.26 -1.40 -20.32
C ARG A 119 6.85 -0.58 -21.54
N PRO A 120 7.65 0.42 -21.97
CA PRO A 120 7.38 1.14 -23.20
C PRO A 120 7.20 0.19 -24.39
N GLY A 121 6.08 0.33 -25.12
CA GLY A 121 5.68 -0.55 -26.21
C GLY A 121 5.12 -1.91 -25.77
N GLY A 122 4.92 -2.13 -24.47
CA GLY A 122 4.36 -3.36 -23.92
C GLY A 122 2.84 -3.46 -24.09
N VAL A 123 2.25 -4.51 -23.50
CA VAL A 123 0.81 -4.79 -23.58
C VAL A 123 0.15 -4.69 -22.21
N LEU A 124 -0.85 -3.81 -22.10
CA LEU A 124 -1.78 -3.71 -20.98
C LEU A 124 -3.11 -4.39 -21.32
N VAL A 125 -3.50 -5.39 -20.54
CA VAL A 125 -4.84 -5.99 -20.58
C VAL A 125 -5.60 -5.53 -19.34
N MET A 126 -6.80 -4.96 -19.52
CA MET A 126 -7.63 -4.50 -18.40
C MET A 126 -9.13 -4.62 -18.68
N PRO A 127 -10.00 -4.63 -17.66
CA PRO A 127 -11.45 -4.68 -17.86
C PRO A 127 -11.93 -3.45 -18.63
N ARG A 128 -12.94 -3.62 -19.50
CA ARG A 128 -13.65 -2.50 -20.13
C ARG A 128 -14.51 -1.71 -19.15
N HIS A 129 -14.88 -2.33 -18.02
CA HIS A 129 -15.56 -1.69 -16.91
C HIS A 129 -14.65 -1.74 -15.69
N ALA A 130 -14.19 -0.57 -15.28
CA ALA A 130 -13.34 -0.34 -14.12
C ALA A 130 -13.57 1.10 -13.69
N TYR A 131 -12.90 1.55 -12.62
CA TYR A 131 -12.97 2.95 -12.25
C TYR A 131 -12.60 3.86 -13.43
N GLN A 132 -13.55 4.72 -13.83
CA GLN A 132 -13.47 5.54 -15.05
C GLN A 132 -12.17 6.35 -15.16
N GLY A 133 -11.64 6.86 -14.05
CA GLY A 133 -10.40 7.63 -14.08
C GLY A 133 -9.18 6.81 -14.50
N VAL A 134 -9.13 5.51 -14.18
CA VAL A 134 -8.05 4.61 -14.61
C VAL A 134 -8.21 4.28 -16.10
N LEU A 135 -9.43 4.03 -16.57
CA LEU A 135 -9.70 3.78 -17.99
C LEU A 135 -9.29 4.95 -18.88
N VAL A 136 -9.65 6.18 -18.47
CA VAL A 136 -9.24 7.40 -19.18
C VAL A 136 -7.72 7.54 -19.20
N MET A 137 -7.06 7.35 -18.05
CA MET A 137 -5.61 7.43 -17.96
C MET A 137 -4.91 6.39 -18.85
N ALA A 138 -5.38 5.13 -18.84
CA ALA A 138 -4.83 4.07 -19.67
C ALA A 138 -5.00 4.34 -21.17
N ALA A 139 -6.19 4.82 -21.57
CA ALA A 139 -6.47 5.19 -22.96
C ALA A 139 -5.57 6.35 -23.44
N GLU A 140 -5.43 7.42 -22.64
CA GLU A 140 -4.55 8.54 -22.99
C GLU A 140 -3.08 8.14 -23.10
N LEU A 141 -2.61 7.23 -22.25
CA LEU A 141 -1.24 6.69 -22.34
C LEU A 141 -1.07 5.84 -23.61
N ALA A 142 -2.03 4.98 -23.92
CA ALA A 142 -2.01 4.17 -25.14
C ALA A 142 -2.04 5.03 -26.42
N GLU A 143 -2.86 6.08 -26.46
CA GLU A 143 -2.90 7.04 -27.58
C GLU A 143 -1.57 7.76 -27.80
N ARG A 144 -0.79 7.97 -26.72
CA ARG A 144 0.58 8.53 -26.79
C ARG A 144 1.63 7.49 -27.17
N GLY A 145 1.24 6.24 -27.39
CA GLY A 145 2.14 5.15 -27.76
C GLY A 145 2.95 4.59 -26.59
N GLN A 146 2.52 4.78 -25.34
CA GLN A 146 3.19 4.15 -24.19
C GLN A 146 3.11 2.62 -24.26
N PHE A 147 1.94 2.08 -24.59
CA PHE A 147 1.68 0.64 -24.66
C PHE A 147 0.46 0.34 -25.54
N GLU A 148 0.31 -0.92 -25.94
CA GLU A 148 -0.93 -1.46 -26.48
C GLU A 148 -1.94 -1.65 -25.34
N LEU A 149 -3.18 -1.17 -25.53
CA LEU A 149 -4.27 -1.36 -24.58
C LEU A 149 -5.30 -2.34 -25.14
N ARG A 150 -5.58 -3.43 -24.39
CA ARG A 150 -6.63 -4.40 -24.68
C ARG A 150 -7.70 -4.35 -23.60
N LEU A 151 -8.95 -4.12 -24.01
CA LEU A 151 -10.09 -4.02 -23.11
C LEU A 151 -10.97 -5.27 -23.17
N VAL A 152 -10.99 -6.02 -22.08
CA VAL A 152 -11.67 -7.31 -21.96
C VAL A 152 -12.95 -7.22 -21.13
N ASP A 153 -13.87 -8.17 -21.32
CA ASP A 153 -14.93 -8.43 -20.34
C ASP A 153 -14.36 -9.36 -19.27
N VAL A 154 -14.21 -8.85 -18.04
CA VAL A 154 -13.55 -9.59 -16.96
C VAL A 154 -14.40 -10.75 -16.42
N ALA A 155 -15.71 -10.73 -16.66
CA ALA A 155 -16.60 -11.83 -16.30
C ALA A 155 -16.42 -13.04 -17.24
N GLU A 156 -16.02 -12.80 -18.49
CA GLU A 156 -15.80 -13.83 -19.51
C GLU A 156 -14.35 -14.35 -19.47
N THR A 157 -14.04 -15.14 -18.44
CA THR A 157 -12.66 -15.58 -18.14
C THR A 157 -11.89 -16.16 -19.33
N ASN A 158 -12.51 -16.99 -20.18
CA ASN A 158 -11.82 -17.55 -21.34
C ASN A 158 -11.48 -16.48 -22.39
N ALA A 159 -12.37 -15.51 -22.59
CA ALA A 159 -12.11 -14.39 -23.50
C ALA A 159 -10.95 -13.52 -22.99
N VAL A 160 -10.86 -13.30 -21.67
CA VAL A 160 -9.69 -12.63 -21.08
C VAL A 160 -8.41 -13.40 -21.41
N ILE A 161 -8.41 -14.73 -21.21
CA ILE A 161 -7.24 -15.59 -21.44
C ILE A 161 -6.75 -15.51 -22.89
N ASP A 162 -7.66 -15.49 -23.86
CA ASP A 162 -7.33 -15.39 -25.29
C ASP A 162 -6.59 -14.08 -25.62
N ASP A 163 -6.84 -13.00 -24.88
CA ASP A 163 -6.20 -11.69 -25.05
C ASP A 163 -4.86 -11.51 -24.30
N LEU A 164 -4.40 -12.52 -23.53
CA LEU A 164 -3.17 -12.43 -22.72
C LEU A 164 -1.87 -12.63 -23.51
N SER A 165 -1.92 -12.90 -24.82
CA SER A 165 -0.71 -13.11 -25.63
C SER A 165 0.24 -11.90 -25.56
N GLY A 166 1.45 -12.10 -25.02
CA GLY A 166 2.44 -11.04 -24.85
C GLY A 166 2.11 -10.01 -23.76
N VAL A 167 1.17 -10.29 -22.85
CA VAL A 167 0.79 -9.38 -21.75
C VAL A 167 2.00 -8.97 -20.91
N ASP A 168 2.20 -7.67 -20.71
CA ASP A 168 3.18 -7.12 -19.77
C ASP A 168 2.55 -6.79 -18.42
N LEU A 169 1.30 -6.28 -18.46
CA LEU A 169 0.52 -6.02 -17.26
C LEU A 169 -0.93 -6.45 -17.46
N LEU A 170 -1.42 -7.26 -16.53
CA LEU A 170 -2.84 -7.56 -16.37
C LEU A 170 -3.37 -6.73 -15.21
N TRP A 171 -4.27 -5.79 -15.50
CA TRP A 171 -5.02 -5.06 -14.50
C TRP A 171 -6.34 -5.78 -14.25
N LEU A 172 -6.75 -5.93 -13.00
CA LEU A 172 -8.04 -6.48 -12.60
C LEU A 172 -8.70 -5.54 -11.60
N GLU A 173 -10.02 -5.50 -11.60
CA GLU A 173 -10.85 -4.86 -10.59
C GLU A 173 -12.00 -5.83 -10.30
N SER A 174 -12.18 -6.23 -9.03
CA SER A 174 -13.20 -7.21 -8.68
C SER A 174 -13.70 -6.97 -7.25
N PRO A 175 -14.99 -6.62 -7.07
CA PRO A 175 -15.98 -6.34 -8.13
C PRO A 175 -15.65 -5.08 -8.95
N THR A 176 -16.02 -5.05 -10.23
CA THR A 176 -15.83 -3.85 -11.09
C THR A 176 -16.75 -2.69 -10.69
N ASN A 177 -16.30 -1.46 -10.87
CA ASN A 177 -17.13 -0.27 -10.77
C ASN A 177 -17.60 0.17 -12.17
N PRO A 178 -18.90 0.43 -12.43
CA PRO A 178 -20.04 0.32 -11.52
C PRO A 178 -20.81 -1.00 -11.60
N LEU A 179 -20.43 -1.91 -12.52
CA LEU A 179 -21.26 -3.08 -12.86
C LEU A 179 -21.13 -4.26 -11.90
N LEU A 180 -20.18 -4.22 -10.97
CA LEU A 180 -19.92 -5.24 -9.96
C LEU A 180 -19.63 -6.63 -10.56
N GLU A 181 -18.98 -6.66 -11.72
CA GLU A 181 -18.54 -7.91 -12.35
C GLU A 181 -17.43 -8.52 -11.50
N VAL A 182 -17.43 -9.85 -11.39
CA VAL A 182 -16.49 -10.59 -10.54
C VAL A 182 -15.49 -11.33 -11.42
N ALA A 183 -14.21 -11.09 -11.19
CA ALA A 183 -13.12 -11.74 -11.91
C ALA A 183 -12.69 -13.04 -11.22
N GLU A 184 -12.37 -14.08 -11.99
CA GLU A 184 -11.69 -15.28 -11.47
C GLU A 184 -10.18 -14.98 -11.21
N ILE A 185 -9.86 -14.12 -10.23
CA ILE A 185 -8.52 -13.54 -10.02
C ILE A 185 -7.40 -14.58 -10.08
N ALA A 186 -7.48 -15.64 -9.27
CA ALA A 186 -6.41 -16.64 -9.19
C ALA A 186 -6.16 -17.36 -10.54
N LYS A 187 -7.24 -17.62 -11.30
CA LYS A 187 -7.16 -18.27 -12.61
C LYS A 187 -6.58 -17.33 -13.67
N LEU A 188 -7.00 -16.06 -13.66
CA LEU A 188 -6.47 -15.03 -14.56
C LEU A 188 -5.00 -14.70 -14.27
N VAL A 189 -4.60 -14.67 -12.99
CA VAL A 189 -3.19 -14.57 -12.58
C VAL A 189 -2.38 -15.71 -13.19
N GLN A 190 -2.81 -16.96 -12.99
CA GLN A 190 -2.10 -18.12 -13.53
C GLN A 190 -1.98 -18.07 -15.06
N ALA A 191 -3.06 -17.68 -15.74
CA ALA A 191 -3.05 -17.55 -17.20
C ALA A 191 -2.10 -16.44 -17.68
N ALA A 192 -2.07 -15.29 -17.00
CA ALA A 192 -1.16 -14.19 -17.34
C ALA A 192 0.30 -14.61 -17.20
N LYS A 193 0.64 -15.29 -16.08
CA LYS A 193 1.99 -15.82 -15.85
C LYS A 193 2.36 -16.94 -16.83
N ALA A 194 1.40 -17.74 -17.30
CA ALA A 194 1.62 -18.75 -18.32
C ALA A 194 1.88 -18.13 -19.71
N ALA A 195 1.18 -17.05 -20.05
CA ALA A 195 1.38 -16.32 -21.31
C ALA A 195 2.70 -15.53 -21.31
N ASN A 196 3.07 -14.94 -20.17
CA ASN A 196 4.34 -14.28 -19.96
C ASN A 196 4.74 -14.37 -18.48
N GLN A 197 5.81 -15.11 -18.18
CA GLN A 197 6.27 -15.31 -16.80
C GLN A 197 6.65 -14.00 -16.09
N ALA A 198 7.01 -12.96 -16.85
CA ALA A 198 7.34 -11.64 -16.32
C ALA A 198 6.14 -10.68 -16.23
N ALA A 199 4.95 -11.10 -16.66
CA ALA A 199 3.74 -10.26 -16.59
C ALA A 199 3.47 -9.83 -15.15
N ILE A 200 3.12 -8.57 -14.96
CA ILE A 200 2.73 -8.02 -13.65
C ILE A 200 1.20 -8.07 -13.55
N VAL A 201 0.67 -8.56 -12.43
CA VAL A 201 -0.77 -8.53 -12.16
C VAL A 201 -1.06 -7.49 -11.09
N VAL A 202 -1.85 -6.48 -11.44
CA VAL A 202 -2.36 -5.45 -10.53
C VAL A 202 -3.83 -5.73 -10.26
N VAL A 203 -4.23 -5.74 -8.98
CA VAL A 203 -5.65 -5.86 -8.59
C VAL A 203 -6.07 -4.61 -7.82
N ASP A 204 -7.01 -3.85 -8.38
CA ASP A 204 -7.74 -2.82 -7.64
C ASP A 204 -8.72 -3.52 -6.68
N ASN A 205 -8.39 -3.47 -5.39
CA ASN A 205 -9.13 -4.11 -4.30
C ASN A 205 -9.97 -3.10 -3.52
N THR A 206 -10.23 -1.92 -4.09
CA THR A 206 -10.95 -0.82 -3.43
C THR A 206 -12.31 -1.24 -2.90
N PHE A 207 -13.09 -2.00 -3.69
CA PHE A 207 -14.46 -2.39 -3.33
C PHE A 207 -14.50 -3.53 -2.30
N ALA A 208 -13.71 -4.59 -2.51
CA ALA A 208 -13.73 -5.74 -1.62
C ALA A 208 -13.01 -5.46 -0.29
N THR A 209 -11.99 -4.60 -0.31
CA THR A 209 -11.12 -4.30 0.85
C THR A 209 -10.31 -5.53 1.31
N PRO A 210 -9.24 -5.36 2.11
CA PRO A 210 -8.46 -6.51 2.57
C PRO A 210 -9.20 -7.42 3.56
N LEU A 211 -10.38 -7.02 4.08
CA LEU A 211 -11.16 -7.89 4.97
C LEU A 211 -11.94 -8.98 4.22
N LEU A 212 -12.28 -8.76 2.95
CA LEU A 212 -13.06 -9.71 2.16
C LEU A 212 -12.23 -10.40 1.07
N GLN A 213 -11.16 -9.75 0.60
CA GLN A 213 -10.32 -10.26 -0.48
C GLN A 213 -8.87 -9.84 -0.25
N GLN A 214 -7.93 -10.78 -0.33
CA GLN A 214 -6.48 -10.54 -0.25
C GLN A 214 -5.82 -10.96 -1.56
N PRO A 215 -5.77 -10.10 -2.59
CA PRO A 215 -5.32 -10.51 -3.91
C PRO A 215 -3.86 -10.97 -3.97
N LEU A 216 -2.99 -10.52 -3.04
CA LEU A 216 -1.62 -11.06 -2.93
C LEU A 216 -1.63 -12.58 -2.67
N ASN A 217 -2.56 -13.06 -1.83
CA ASN A 217 -2.73 -14.49 -1.56
C ASN A 217 -3.33 -15.25 -2.75
N LEU A 218 -3.95 -14.54 -3.70
CA LEU A 218 -4.45 -15.07 -4.97
C LEU A 218 -3.39 -14.99 -6.09
N GLY A 219 -2.18 -14.52 -5.79
CA GLY A 219 -1.04 -14.45 -6.70
C GLY A 219 -0.87 -13.13 -7.45
N ALA A 220 -1.63 -12.08 -7.10
CA ALA A 220 -1.38 -10.74 -7.62
C ALA A 220 0.01 -10.23 -7.20
N ASP A 221 0.66 -9.44 -8.05
CA ASP A 221 1.95 -8.83 -7.73
C ASP A 221 1.78 -7.51 -6.97
N VAL A 222 0.74 -6.75 -7.30
CA VAL A 222 0.44 -5.44 -6.70
C VAL A 222 -1.05 -5.34 -6.40
N VAL A 223 -1.39 -4.86 -5.21
CA VAL A 223 -2.76 -4.50 -4.84
C VAL A 223 -2.88 -2.99 -4.77
N LEU A 224 -3.88 -2.45 -5.46
CA LEU A 224 -4.23 -1.05 -5.41
C LEU A 224 -5.44 -0.82 -4.51
N HIS A 225 -5.40 0.27 -3.75
CA HIS A 225 -6.56 0.81 -3.03
C HIS A 225 -6.74 2.29 -3.33
N SER A 226 -7.97 2.67 -3.65
CA SER A 226 -8.44 4.03 -3.37
C SER A 226 -8.79 4.13 -1.89
N VAL A 227 -7.79 4.52 -1.08
CA VAL A 227 -7.93 4.70 0.37
C VAL A 227 -9.09 5.66 0.71
N THR A 228 -9.34 6.62 -0.18
CA THR A 228 -10.50 7.52 -0.23
C THR A 228 -11.84 6.85 0.11
N LYS A 229 -12.02 5.58 -0.28
CA LYS A 229 -13.29 4.86 -0.19
C LYS A 229 -13.42 4.14 1.16
N TYR A 230 -13.54 2.83 1.16
CA TYR A 230 -13.85 2.06 2.37
C TYR A 230 -12.75 2.13 3.44
N LEU A 231 -11.47 2.24 3.06
CA LEU A 231 -10.38 2.26 4.04
C LEU A 231 -10.44 3.49 4.96
N ALA A 232 -10.52 4.69 4.39
CA ALA A 232 -10.75 5.91 5.17
C ALA A 232 -12.20 5.94 5.69
N GLY A 233 -13.19 5.70 4.83
CA GLY A 233 -14.58 5.40 5.23
C GLY A 233 -15.42 6.58 5.73
N HIS A 234 -14.92 7.81 5.70
CA HIS A 234 -15.59 8.99 6.26
C HIS A 234 -15.77 10.16 5.27
N SER A 235 -15.45 9.93 3.98
CA SER A 235 -15.65 10.91 2.90
C SER A 235 -14.93 12.25 3.11
N ASP A 236 -13.81 12.25 3.82
CA ASP A 236 -13.04 13.43 4.25
C ASP A 236 -11.55 13.38 3.85
N VAL A 237 -11.12 12.30 3.17
CA VAL A 237 -9.74 12.07 2.75
C VAL A 237 -9.72 11.61 1.29
N VAL A 238 -8.78 12.15 0.51
CA VAL A 238 -8.40 11.61 -0.81
C VAL A 238 -6.99 11.05 -0.69
N LEU A 239 -6.85 9.74 -0.84
CA LEU A 239 -5.58 9.02 -0.81
C LEU A 239 -5.67 7.76 -1.68
N GLY A 240 -4.51 7.25 -2.07
CA GLY A 240 -4.35 5.94 -2.68
C GLY A 240 -3.26 5.14 -1.99
N ALA A 241 -3.24 3.84 -2.22
CA ALA A 241 -2.17 2.97 -1.74
C ALA A 241 -1.85 1.88 -2.75
N LEU A 242 -0.58 1.48 -2.79
CA LEU A 242 -0.13 0.24 -3.42
C LEU A 242 0.51 -0.67 -2.38
N VAL A 243 0.22 -1.96 -2.45
CA VAL A 243 0.84 -2.99 -1.60
C VAL A 243 1.40 -4.09 -2.49
N THR A 244 2.61 -4.57 -2.19
CA THR A 244 3.25 -5.67 -2.91
C THR A 244 4.17 -6.43 -1.98
N GLY A 245 4.26 -7.75 -2.15
CA GLY A 245 5.24 -8.59 -1.46
C GLY A 245 6.62 -8.63 -2.14
N ASN A 246 6.80 -7.93 -3.27
CA ASN A 246 8.03 -7.97 -4.06
C ASN A 246 8.89 -6.70 -3.82
N GLU A 247 10.10 -6.88 -3.28
CA GLU A 247 11.01 -5.78 -2.95
C GLU A 247 11.41 -4.92 -4.15
N LYS A 248 11.59 -5.56 -5.32
CA LYS A 248 11.97 -4.87 -6.56
C LYS A 248 10.82 -3.99 -7.05
N LEU A 249 9.60 -4.54 -7.12
CA LEU A 249 8.41 -3.77 -7.49
C LEU A 249 8.16 -2.63 -6.51
N ARG A 250 8.28 -2.90 -5.20
CA ARG A 250 8.13 -1.87 -4.18
C ARG A 250 9.13 -0.74 -4.36
N SER A 251 10.39 -1.07 -4.65
CA SER A 251 11.46 -0.09 -4.87
C SER A 251 11.18 0.77 -6.10
N GLN A 252 10.71 0.17 -7.21
CA GLN A 252 10.31 0.89 -8.42
C GLN A 252 9.14 1.85 -8.15
N LEU A 253 8.09 1.37 -7.49
CA LEU A 253 6.91 2.17 -7.14
C LEU A 253 7.25 3.30 -6.15
N LEU A 254 8.11 3.03 -5.17
CA LEU A 254 8.59 4.05 -4.23
C LEU A 254 9.41 5.13 -4.95
N HIS A 255 10.27 4.73 -5.88
CA HIS A 255 11.03 5.65 -6.71
C HIS A 255 10.08 6.52 -7.55
N TYR A 256 9.11 5.93 -8.23
CA TYR A 256 8.09 6.66 -8.99
C TYR A 256 7.38 7.70 -8.13
N ARG A 257 6.84 7.30 -6.97
CA ARG A 257 6.17 8.22 -6.04
C ARG A 257 7.07 9.38 -5.63
N SER A 258 8.33 9.08 -5.33
CA SER A 258 9.32 10.03 -4.82
C SER A 258 9.73 11.08 -5.85
N ILE A 259 9.79 10.69 -7.13
CA ILE A 259 10.19 11.55 -8.24
C ILE A 259 9.00 12.31 -8.80
N GLN A 260 7.88 11.62 -9.05
CA GLN A 260 6.66 12.23 -9.59
C GLN A 260 5.88 13.04 -8.54
N GLY A 261 6.19 12.87 -7.25
CA GLY A 261 5.69 13.71 -6.18
C GLY A 261 4.23 13.47 -5.77
N GLY A 262 3.62 12.36 -6.20
CA GLY A 262 2.27 11.95 -5.81
C GLY A 262 2.17 11.43 -4.36
N ILE A 263 2.72 12.18 -3.40
CA ILE A 263 2.85 11.79 -1.99
C ILE A 263 1.60 12.07 -1.17
N ALA A 264 1.37 11.25 -0.13
CA ALA A 264 0.28 11.48 0.81
C ALA A 264 0.58 12.64 1.78
N GLY A 265 -0.46 13.38 2.18
CA GLY A 265 -0.34 14.34 3.25
C GLY A 265 -0.27 13.65 4.64
N PRO A 266 0.52 14.17 5.60
CA PRO A 266 0.65 13.56 6.92
C PRO A 266 -0.68 13.50 7.70
N PHE A 267 -1.51 14.54 7.59
CA PHE A 267 -2.79 14.61 8.30
C PHE A 267 -3.80 13.62 7.74
N GLU A 268 -3.89 13.53 6.42
CA GLU A 268 -4.74 12.61 5.67
C GLU A 268 -4.38 11.15 5.97
N SER A 269 -3.07 10.83 6.05
CA SER A 269 -2.61 9.49 6.42
C SER A 269 -3.03 9.09 7.84
N TRP A 270 -3.02 10.04 8.78
CA TRP A 270 -3.50 9.83 10.13
C TRP A 270 -5.02 9.64 10.18
N LEU A 271 -5.79 10.43 9.40
CA LEU A 271 -7.23 10.25 9.26
C LEU A 271 -7.59 8.89 8.66
N ALA A 272 -6.85 8.44 7.64
CA ALA A 272 -7.02 7.12 7.05
C ALA A 272 -6.78 6.00 8.07
N LEU A 273 -5.73 6.10 8.91
CA LEU A 273 -5.51 5.15 10.01
C LEU A 273 -6.64 5.18 11.04
N ARG A 274 -7.13 6.37 11.39
CA ARG A 274 -8.27 6.52 12.29
C ARG A 274 -9.52 5.84 11.71
N GLY A 275 -9.77 6.02 10.42
CA GLY A 275 -10.90 5.44 9.70
C GLY A 275 -10.82 3.92 9.53
N LEU A 276 -9.60 3.40 9.35
CA LEU A 276 -9.33 1.96 9.23
C LEU A 276 -9.81 1.20 10.47
N ARG A 277 -9.70 1.79 11.66
CA ARG A 277 -10.05 1.15 12.94
C ARG A 277 -11.52 0.81 13.11
N THR A 278 -12.39 1.37 12.28
CA THR A 278 -13.82 1.03 12.26
C THR A 278 -14.20 0.22 11.03
N LEU A 279 -13.24 -0.18 10.18
CA LEU A 279 -13.53 -0.87 8.93
C LEU A 279 -14.39 -2.12 9.14
N SER A 280 -14.00 -3.01 10.07
CA SER A 280 -14.69 -4.28 10.32
C SER A 280 -16.12 -4.15 10.85
N VAL A 281 -16.52 -2.99 11.35
CA VAL A 281 -17.91 -2.74 11.80
C VAL A 281 -18.70 -1.89 10.80
N ARG A 282 -18.05 -1.38 9.76
CA ARG A 282 -18.68 -0.61 8.67
C ARG A 282 -19.07 -1.49 7.49
N ILE A 283 -18.43 -2.64 7.32
CA ILE A 283 -18.62 -3.58 6.20
C ILE A 283 -18.98 -4.98 6.68
#